data_AF-A0A645EC70-F1
#
_entry.id   AF-A0A645EC70-F1
#
_cell.length_a   1.000
_cell.length_b   1.000
_cell.length_c   1.000
_cell.angle_alpha   90.00
_cell.angle_beta   90.00
_cell.angle_gamma   90.00
#
_symmetry.space_group_name_H-M   'P 1'
#
loop_
_entity.id
_entity.type
_entity.pdbx_description
1 polymer ?
#
loop_
_entity_poly.entity_id
_entity_poly.type
_entity_poly.pdbx_seq_one_letter_code
_entity_poly.pdbx_strand_id
1 'polypeptide(L)'
;MQESQKRVNKENQNKELVENSMPITNRDQIQIGTSVQVVQKQDQRSGKLTQGIVSRILTNSHNHPRGIKVMLEGGIVGRVMVIDSISNK
;
A
#
# COMPACT_ATOMS: atom_id res chain seq x y z
N MET A 1 8.83 -22.30 -29.33
CA MET A 1 7.41 -22.55 -28.98
C MET A 1 7.10 -22.61 -27.48
N GLN A 2 8.08 -22.49 -26.56
CA GLN A 2 7.83 -22.57 -25.10
C GLN A 2 7.95 -21.24 -24.33
N GLU A 3 8.12 -20.10 -24.98
CA GLU A 3 8.24 -18.79 -24.27
C GLU A 3 6.90 -18.11 -23.98
N SER A 4 5.82 -18.54 -24.62
CA SER A 4 4.50 -17.91 -24.53
C SER A 4 3.77 -18.25 -23.22
N GLN A 5 4.08 -19.39 -22.59
CA GLN A 5 3.39 -19.87 -21.39
C GLN A 5 3.99 -19.33 -20.08
N LYS A 6 5.23 -18.80 -20.10
CA LYS A 6 5.88 -18.22 -18.90
C LYS A 6 5.43 -16.79 -18.56
N ARG A 7 4.93 -16.01 -19.54
CA ARG A 7 4.48 -14.62 -19.29
C ARG A 7 3.13 -14.57 -18.57
N VAL A 8 2.21 -15.48 -18.92
CA VAL A 8 0.84 -15.52 -18.40
C VAL A 8 0.81 -15.80 -16.89
N ASN A 9 1.70 -16.66 -16.38
CA ASN A 9 1.75 -16.96 -14.95
C ASN A 9 2.30 -15.80 -14.10
N LYS A 10 3.13 -14.91 -14.68
CA LYS A 10 3.75 -13.81 -13.91
C LYS A 10 2.80 -12.62 -13.72
N GLU A 11 1.90 -12.38 -14.67
CA GLU A 11 0.84 -11.36 -14.52
C GLU A 11 -0.24 -11.79 -13.52
N ASN A 12 -0.58 -13.08 -13.50
CA ASN A 12 -1.59 -13.61 -12.56
C ASN A 12 -1.09 -13.58 -11.10
N GLN A 13 0.21 -13.83 -10.86
CA GLN A 13 0.79 -13.70 -9.51
C GLN A 13 0.78 -12.27 -8.97
N ASN A 14 0.87 -11.25 -9.84
CA ASN A 14 0.79 -9.85 -9.42
C ASN A 14 -0.65 -9.39 -9.13
N LYS A 15 -1.67 -10.02 -9.74
CA LYS A 15 -3.08 -9.72 -9.47
C LYS A 15 -3.57 -10.30 -8.14
N GLU A 16 -3.13 -11.52 -7.79
CA GLU A 16 -3.57 -12.22 -6.57
C GLU A 16 -3.07 -11.54 -5.27
N LEU A 17 -1.97 -10.79 -5.33
CA LEU A 17 -1.42 -10.03 -4.20
C LEU A 17 -2.21 -8.75 -3.87
N VAL A 18 -3.01 -8.23 -4.81
CA VAL A 18 -3.74 -6.96 -4.64
C VAL A 18 -5.12 -7.17 -4.01
N GLU A 19 -5.78 -8.29 -4.31
CA GLU A 19 -7.16 -8.56 -3.86
C GLU A 19 -7.29 -8.95 -2.37
N ASN A 20 -6.19 -9.33 -1.70
CA ASN A 20 -6.18 -9.69 -0.28
C ASN A 20 -5.60 -8.60 0.66
N SER A 21 -5.64 -7.32 0.24
CA SER A 21 -5.08 -6.21 1.02
C SER A 21 -5.95 -5.87 2.24
N MET A 22 -5.67 -6.50 3.38
CA MET A 22 -6.18 -6.03 4.67
C MET A 22 -5.57 -4.68 5.03
N PRO A 23 -6.36 -3.72 5.53
CA PRO A 23 -5.83 -2.43 5.96
C PRO A 23 -4.88 -2.64 7.14
N ILE A 24 -3.72 -2.02 7.08
CA ILE A 24 -2.76 -2.04 8.18
C ILE A 24 -3.35 -1.26 9.35
N THR A 25 -3.67 -1.98 10.42
CA THR A 25 -4.28 -1.42 11.62
C THR A 25 -3.25 -0.95 12.64
N ASN A 26 -2.06 -1.54 12.63
CA ASN A 26 -0.99 -1.24 13.58
C ASN A 26 -0.03 -0.19 13.04
N ARG A 27 0.20 0.85 13.84
CA ARG A 27 1.11 1.94 13.50
C ARG A 27 2.57 1.48 13.38
N ASP A 28 2.98 0.52 14.19
CA ASP A 28 4.38 0.06 14.28
C ASP A 28 4.92 -0.55 12.98
N GLN A 29 4.01 -0.95 12.09
CA GLN A 29 4.36 -1.49 10.77
C GLN A 29 4.76 -0.39 9.77
N ILE A 30 4.50 0.88 10.08
CA ILE A 30 4.72 2.00 9.15
C ILE A 30 5.71 2.99 9.78
N GLN A 31 6.79 3.26 9.05
CA GLN A 31 7.78 4.26 9.42
C GLN A 31 7.80 5.39 8.39
N ILE A 32 8.33 6.54 8.81
CA ILE A 32 8.60 7.64 7.89
C ILE A 32 9.74 7.19 6.96
N GLY A 33 9.60 7.43 5.65
CA GLY A 33 10.51 6.94 4.63
C GLY A 33 10.14 5.58 4.03
N THR A 34 9.10 4.90 4.52
CA THR A 34 8.62 3.64 3.95
C THR A 34 7.84 3.88 2.65
N SER A 35 8.08 3.04 1.62
CA SER A 35 7.26 3.01 0.41
C SER A 35 5.93 2.32 0.71
N VAL A 36 4.84 3.03 0.49
CA VAL A 36 3.48 2.54 0.78
C VAL A 36 2.54 2.88 -0.37
N GLN A 37 1.45 2.13 -0.43
CA GLN A 37 0.33 2.44 -1.29
C GLN A 37 -0.85 2.91 -0.46
N VAL A 38 -1.35 4.10 -0.77
CA VAL A 38 -2.45 4.72 -0.06
C VAL A 38 -3.66 4.88 -0.95
N VAL A 39 -4.85 4.74 -0.36
CA VAL A 39 -6.08 5.17 -1.00
C VAL A 39 -6.41 6.60 -0.54
N GLN A 40 -6.60 7.50 -1.50
CA GLN A 40 -7.06 8.86 -1.23
C GLN A 40 -8.58 8.86 -1.05
N LYS A 41 -9.13 9.89 -0.39
CA LYS A 41 -10.59 9.99 -0.17
C LYS A 41 -11.38 9.95 -1.48
N GLN A 42 -10.90 10.64 -2.50
CA GLN A 42 -11.52 10.66 -3.84
C GLN A 42 -11.53 9.28 -4.51
N ASP A 43 -10.51 8.47 -4.23
CA ASP A 43 -10.30 7.17 -4.87
C ASP A 43 -10.96 6.02 -4.10
N GLN A 44 -11.55 6.26 -2.91
CA GLN A 44 -12.18 5.23 -2.07
C GLN A 44 -13.27 4.41 -2.79
N ARG A 45 -14.01 5.01 -3.73
CA ARG A 45 -15.03 4.29 -4.53
C ARG A 45 -14.42 3.49 -5.69
N SER A 46 -13.28 3.94 -6.20
CA SER A 46 -12.59 3.33 -7.34
C SER A 46 -11.58 2.25 -6.93
N GLY A 47 -11.13 2.28 -5.67
CA GLY A 47 -10.06 1.42 -5.18
C GLY A 47 -8.67 1.79 -5.73
N LYS A 48 -8.52 2.92 -6.42
CA LYS A 48 -7.22 3.33 -6.99
C LYS A 48 -6.22 3.59 -5.87
N LEU A 49 -5.10 2.88 -5.92
CA LEU A 49 -3.98 3.03 -5.00
C LEU A 49 -2.97 4.02 -5.58
N THR A 50 -2.46 4.89 -4.72
CA THR A 50 -1.38 5.82 -5.03
C THR A 50 -0.14 5.37 -4.29
N GLN A 51 0.92 5.05 -5.02
CA GLN A 51 2.21 4.71 -4.44
C GLN A 51 2.96 5.99 -4.02
N GLY A 52 3.71 5.92 -2.92
CA GLY A 52 4.64 6.96 -2.54
C GLY A 52 5.32 6.71 -1.20
N ILE A 53 6.19 7.64 -0.81
CA ILE A 53 6.99 7.56 0.41
C ILE A 53 6.26 8.29 1.54
N VAL A 54 6.15 7.65 2.71
CA VAL A 54 5.55 8.26 3.91
C VAL A 54 6.42 9.42 4.40
N SER A 55 5.88 10.63 4.38
CA SER A 55 6.50 11.82 4.97
C SER A 55 6.07 12.01 6.43
N ARG A 56 4.79 11.77 6.74
CA ARG A 56 4.26 11.95 8.10
C ARG A 56 3.11 10.99 8.39
N ILE A 57 3.10 10.46 9.61
CA ILE A 57 1.98 9.68 10.14
C ILE A 57 1.01 10.65 10.81
N LEU A 58 -0.24 10.70 10.35
CA LEU A 58 -1.29 11.59 10.89
C LEU A 58 -2.16 10.92 11.94
N THR A 59 -1.89 9.65 12.18
CA THR A 59 -2.67 8.78 13.03
C THR A 59 -1.96 8.61 14.38
N ASN A 60 -2.57 9.11 15.46
CA ASN A 60 -1.95 9.16 16.77
C ASN A 60 -2.04 7.84 17.55
N SER A 61 -3.20 7.16 17.61
CA SER A 61 -3.30 5.89 18.35
C SER A 61 -2.52 4.77 17.66
N HIS A 62 -2.15 3.74 18.43
CA HIS A 62 -1.37 2.60 17.94
C HIS A 62 -2.19 1.64 17.08
N ASN A 63 -3.48 1.43 17.43
CA ASN A 63 -4.38 0.54 16.71
C ASN A 63 -5.54 1.34 16.09
N HIS A 64 -5.69 1.26 14.77
CA HIS A 64 -6.77 1.90 14.01
C HIS A 64 -7.54 0.89 13.17
N PRO A 65 -8.80 0.59 13.51
CA PRO A 65 -9.57 -0.46 12.83
C PRO A 65 -9.85 -0.15 11.36
N ARG A 66 -9.77 1.14 10.95
CA ARG A 66 -9.97 1.59 9.56
C ARG A 66 -8.66 1.88 8.83
N GLY A 67 -7.53 1.49 9.41
CA GLY A 67 -6.20 1.71 8.87
C GLY A 67 -5.56 3.03 9.26
N ILE A 68 -4.24 3.07 9.09
CA ILE A 68 -3.36 4.20 9.42
C ILE A 68 -3.47 5.29 8.33
N LYS A 69 -3.61 6.56 8.76
CA LYS A 69 -3.62 7.74 7.90
C LYS A 69 -2.21 8.33 7.83
N VAL A 70 -1.72 8.54 6.62
CA VAL A 70 -0.39 9.09 6.36
C VAL A 70 -0.45 10.22 5.33
N MET A 71 0.58 11.05 5.36
CA MET A 71 0.91 12.04 4.34
C MET A 71 2.15 11.54 3.60
N LEU A 72 2.07 11.51 2.28
CA LEU A 72 3.19 11.20 1.40
C LEU A 72 4.03 12.46 1.14
N GLU A 73 5.25 12.30 0.65
CA GLU A 73 6.15 13.43 0.33
C GLU A 73 5.54 14.44 -0.67
N GLY A 74 4.64 14.01 -1.54
CA GLY A 74 3.91 14.89 -2.47
C GLY A 74 2.77 15.70 -1.84
N GLY A 75 2.62 15.70 -0.51
CA GLY A 75 1.50 16.35 0.19
C GLY A 75 0.18 15.58 0.08
N ILE A 76 0.18 14.42 -0.56
CA ILE A 76 -0.97 13.55 -0.72
C ILE A 76 -1.30 12.88 0.62
N VAL A 77 -2.57 12.88 0.99
CA VAL A 77 -3.05 12.29 2.24
C VAL A 77 -3.98 11.13 1.95
N GLY A 78 -3.72 9.97 2.56
CA GLY A 78 -4.50 8.76 2.33
C GLY A 78 -4.47 7.77 3.49
N ARG A 79 -5.23 6.68 3.34
CA ARG A 79 -5.18 5.51 4.24
C ARG A 79 -4.24 4.48 3.62
N VAL A 80 -3.32 3.95 4.42
CA VAL A 80 -2.39 2.91 3.96
C VAL A 80 -3.13 1.60 3.76
N MET A 81 -3.00 1.03 2.56
CA MET A 81 -3.54 -0.28 2.20
C MET A 81 -2.44 -1.32 2.08
N VAL A 82 -1.30 -0.94 1.49
CA VAL A 82 -0.19 -1.85 1.21
C VAL A 82 1.12 -1.19 1.63
N ILE A 83 2.03 -1.95 2.22
CA ILE A 83 3.43 -1.56 2.40
C ILE A 83 4.25 -2.31 1.37
N ASP A 84 4.97 -1.59 0.52
CA ASP A 84 5.90 -2.18 -0.43
C ASP A 84 7.23 -2.46 0.32
N SER A 85 7.20 -3.40 1.25
CA SER A 85 8.38 -3.84 2.00
C SER A 85 9.29 -4.65 1.09
N ILE A 86 10.17 -3.99 0.34
CA ILE A 86 11.30 -4.66 -0.29
C ILE A 86 12.44 -4.65 0.72
N SER A 87 12.44 -5.61 1.65
CA SER A 87 13.58 -5.85 2.53
C SER A 87 14.22 -7.18 2.14
N ASN A 88 15.14 -7.12 1.16
CA ASN A 88 16.20 -8.11 1.05
C ASN A 88 17.37 -7.57 1.89
N LYS A 89 17.53 -8.12 3.09
CA LYS A 89 18.77 -8.01 3.85
C LYS A 89 19.42 -9.38 3.90
#